data_AF-A0A2T4RZG5-F1
#
_entry.id   AF-A0A2T4RZG5-F1
#
_cell.length_a   1.000
_cell.length_b   1.000
_cell.length_c   1.000
_cell.angle_alpha   90.00
_cell.angle_beta   90.00
_cell.angle_gamma   90.00
#
_symmetry.space_group_name_H-M   'P 1'
#
loop_
_entity.id
_entity.type
_entity.pdbx_description
1 polymer ?
#
loop_
_entity_poly.entity_id
_entity_poly.type
_entity_poly.pdbx_seq_one_letter_code
_entity_poly.pdbx_strand_id
1 'polypeptide(L)'
;VQYSAISNTMLSALMQHDYQLAGMLMEMDGFHEPYRQDLIPEFQRVKALGREYHAYATVISGAGPTILTLIDPSKSGKLVRRLNKELPDCESELISVNKSGIIVEKVYE
;
A
#
# COMPACT_ATOMS: atom_id res chain seq x y z
N VAL A 1 1.00 7.69 22.38
CA VAL A 1 -0.47 7.54 22.55
C VAL A 1 -1.23 7.86 21.27
N GLN A 2 -1.00 9.02 20.63
CA GLN A 2 -1.72 9.44 19.42
C GLN A 2 -1.66 8.43 18.26
N TYR A 3 -0.47 8.01 17.82
CA TYR A 3 -0.34 7.08 16.69
C TYR A 3 -0.84 5.66 17.02
N SER A 4 -0.77 5.26 18.28
CA SER A 4 -1.37 3.99 18.75
C SER A 4 -2.90 4.03 18.64
N ALA A 5 -3.53 5.18 18.93
CA ALA A 5 -4.97 5.35 18.74
C ALA A 5 -5.36 5.29 17.26
N ILE A 6 -4.59 5.96 16.38
CA ILE A 6 -4.78 5.91 14.91
C ILE A 6 -4.74 4.46 14.42
N SER A 7 -3.76 3.67 14.84
CA SER A 7 -3.64 2.26 14.45
C SER A 7 -4.84 1.43 14.90
N ASN A 8 -5.33 1.63 16.12
CA ASN A 8 -6.50 0.91 16.64
C ASN A 8 -7.77 1.28 15.86
N THR A 9 -7.96 2.56 15.57
CA THR A 9 -9.10 3.03 14.76
C THR A 9 -9.03 2.53 13.33
N MET A 10 -7.83 2.51 12.72
CA MET A 10 -7.60 1.94 11.39
C MET A 10 -8.03 0.46 11.34
N LEU A 11 -7.65 -0.32 12.36
CA LEU A 11 -8.07 -1.73 12.46
C LEU A 11 -9.59 -1.85 12.56
N SER A 12 -10.23 -1.04 13.40
CA SER A 12 -11.70 -1.03 13.52
C SER A 12 -12.39 -0.65 12.20
N ALA A 13 -11.86 0.32 11.45
CA ALA A 13 -12.38 0.71 10.14
C ALA A 13 -12.27 -0.45 9.13
N LEU A 14 -11.10 -1.12 9.10
CA LEU A 14 -10.87 -2.26 8.21
C LEU A 14 -11.83 -3.42 8.51
N MET A 15 -12.08 -3.73 9.79
CA MET A 15 -13.04 -4.76 10.21
C MET A 15 -14.48 -4.46 9.81
N GLN A 16 -14.82 -3.17 9.64
CA GLN A 16 -16.13 -2.70 9.18
C GLN A 16 -16.21 -2.54 7.66
N HIS A 17 -15.15 -2.91 6.93
CA HIS A 17 -15.02 -2.70 5.48
C HIS A 17 -15.06 -1.22 5.06
N ASP A 18 -14.77 -0.29 5.98
CA ASP A 18 -14.57 1.13 5.67
C ASP A 18 -13.14 1.34 5.17
N TYR A 19 -12.89 0.93 3.93
CA TYR A 19 -11.57 1.00 3.31
C TYR A 19 -11.10 2.44 3.08
N GLN A 20 -12.02 3.39 2.95
CA GLN A 20 -11.69 4.80 2.78
C GLN A 20 -11.09 5.35 4.08
N LEU A 21 -11.77 5.13 5.21
CA LEU A 21 -11.26 5.55 6.51
C LEU A 21 -9.98 4.78 6.88
N ALA A 22 -9.96 3.47 6.68
CA ALA A 22 -8.78 2.65 6.96
C ALA A 22 -7.56 3.13 6.15
N GLY A 23 -7.74 3.42 4.86
CA GLY A 23 -6.66 3.91 4.00
C GLY A 23 -6.18 5.32 4.40
N MET A 24 -7.10 6.23 4.71
CA MET A 24 -6.77 7.56 5.21
C MET A 24 -5.92 7.49 6.49
N LEU A 25 -6.33 6.65 7.46
CA LEU A 25 -5.60 6.47 8.72
C LEU A 25 -4.25 5.78 8.50
N MET A 26 -4.14 4.90 7.50
CA MET A 26 -2.90 4.22 7.14
C MET A 26 -1.84 5.20 6.62
N GLU A 27 -2.22 6.25 5.88
CA GLU A 27 -1.28 7.30 5.42
C GLU A 27 -0.85 8.26 6.54
N MET A 28 -1.44 8.19 7.74
CA MET A 28 -1.09 9.02 8.90
C MET A 28 0.02 8.37 9.76
N ASP A 29 0.96 7.63 9.13
CA ASP A 29 2.12 7.10 9.83
C ASP A 29 3.00 8.23 10.34
N GLY A 30 3.14 8.32 11.66
CA GLY A 30 4.04 9.28 12.33
C GLY A 30 5.36 8.68 12.80
N PHE A 31 5.60 7.38 12.56
CA PHE A 31 6.78 6.68 13.06
C PHE A 31 7.86 6.55 12.00
N HIS A 32 7.58 5.96 10.84
CA HIS A 32 8.62 5.52 9.90
C HIS A 32 8.60 6.29 8.59
N GLU A 33 7.42 6.42 7.97
CA GLU A 33 7.27 7.06 6.66
C GLU A 33 7.85 8.49 6.61
N PRO A 34 7.65 9.37 7.61
CA PRO A 34 8.17 10.73 7.56
C PRO A 34 9.69 10.82 7.41
N TYR A 35 10.42 9.85 7.98
CA TYR A 35 11.89 9.82 7.97
C TYR A 35 12.47 8.99 6.82
N ARG A 36 11.65 8.19 6.13
CA ARG A 36 12.08 7.30 5.04
C ARG A 36 11.65 7.75 3.66
N GLN A 37 10.57 8.52 3.55
CA GLN A 37 10.03 8.95 2.26
C GLN A 37 11.06 9.67 1.37
N ASP A 38 11.95 10.47 1.97
CA ASP A 38 12.97 11.21 1.23
C ASP A 38 14.09 10.32 0.68
N LEU A 39 14.19 9.07 1.15
CA LEU A 39 15.13 8.07 0.64
C LEU A 39 14.59 7.32 -0.59
N ILE A 40 13.31 7.51 -0.92
CA ILE A 40 12.63 6.86 -2.05
C ILE A 40 12.17 7.95 -3.02
N PRO A 41 13.00 8.32 -4.02
CA PRO A 41 12.74 9.45 -4.92
C PRO A 41 11.35 9.40 -5.59
N GLU A 42 10.86 8.21 -5.88
CA GLU A 42 9.62 7.96 -6.59
C GLU A 42 8.38 8.06 -5.68
N PHE A 43 8.54 8.04 -4.35
CA PHE A 43 7.43 7.89 -3.41
C PHE A 43 6.35 8.95 -3.56
N GLN A 44 6.74 10.22 -3.62
CA GLN A 44 5.78 11.31 -3.80
C GLN A 44 5.05 11.21 -5.13
N ARG A 45 5.73 10.74 -6.20
CA ARG A 45 5.10 10.56 -7.51
C ARG A 45 4.09 9.41 -7.49
N VAL A 46 4.44 8.27 -6.91
CA VAL A 46 3.53 7.12 -6.76
C VAL A 46 2.33 7.51 -5.90
N LYS A 47 2.53 8.24 -4.79
CA LYS A 47 1.45 8.72 -3.91
C LYS A 47 0.49 9.67 -4.64
N ALA A 48 1.02 10.57 -5.47
CA ALA A 48 0.20 11.46 -6.30
C ALA A 48 -0.62 10.69 -7.34
N LEU A 49 -0.01 9.73 -8.05
CA LEU A 49 -0.72 8.87 -9.00
C LEU A 49 -1.77 7.99 -8.29
N GLY A 50 -1.45 7.41 -7.14
CA GLY A 50 -2.42 6.66 -6.33
C GLY A 50 -3.67 7.49 -6.04
N ARG A 51 -3.51 8.75 -5.62
CA ARG A 51 -4.62 9.68 -5.36
C ARG A 51 -5.44 10.00 -6.61
N GLU A 52 -4.78 10.22 -7.76
CA GLU A 52 -5.46 10.45 -9.05
C GLU A 52 -6.37 9.28 -9.44
N TYR A 53 -5.94 8.05 -9.14
CA TYR A 53 -6.71 6.83 -9.40
C TYR A 53 -7.65 6.44 -8.24
N HIS A 54 -7.82 7.31 -7.23
CA HIS A 54 -8.65 7.08 -6.05
C HIS A 54 -8.25 5.81 -5.26
N ALA A 55 -6.94 5.61 -5.09
CA ALA A 55 -6.43 4.63 -4.14
C ALA A 55 -6.90 4.96 -2.71
N TYR A 56 -7.12 3.92 -1.91
CA TYR A 56 -7.43 4.04 -0.49
C TYR A 56 -6.22 4.55 0.30
N ALA A 57 -5.02 4.06 -0.03
CA ALA A 57 -3.77 4.48 0.58
C ALA A 57 -2.59 4.20 -0.36
N THR A 58 -1.55 5.03 -0.26
CA THR A 58 -0.21 4.73 -0.78
C THR A 58 0.84 4.97 0.31
N VAL A 59 1.54 3.90 0.68
CA VAL A 59 2.48 3.88 1.81
C VAL A 59 3.76 3.13 1.47
N ILE A 60 4.80 3.34 2.27
CA ILE A 60 6.01 2.51 2.19
C ILE A 60 5.70 1.09 2.68
N SER A 61 6.03 0.06 1.90
CA SER A 61 5.85 -1.33 2.29
C SER A 61 6.94 -1.73 3.27
N GLY A 62 6.57 -1.87 4.55
CA GLY A 62 7.50 -2.18 5.63
C GLY A 62 8.59 -1.12 5.78
N ALA A 63 9.83 -1.50 5.47
CA ALA A 63 10.97 -0.58 5.48
C ALA A 63 11.19 0.13 4.13
N GLY A 64 10.56 -0.33 3.04
CA GLY A 64 10.88 0.12 1.68
C GLY A 64 12.11 -0.59 1.09
N PRO A 65 12.50 -0.25 -0.15
CA PRO A 65 12.01 0.87 -0.96
C PRO A 65 10.67 0.60 -1.67
N THR A 66 10.15 -0.62 -1.61
CA THR A 66 8.86 -0.97 -2.22
C THR A 66 7.72 -0.09 -1.68
N ILE A 67 6.87 0.38 -2.58
CA ILE A 67 5.70 1.20 -2.28
C ILE A 67 4.46 0.35 -2.46
N LEU A 68 3.57 0.36 -1.47
CA LEU A 68 2.29 -0.34 -1.50
C LEU A 68 1.16 0.66 -1.75
N THR A 69 0.40 0.43 -2.81
CA THR A 69 -0.84 1.17 -3.07
C THR A 69 -2.05 0.24 -2.93
N LEU A 70 -2.92 0.53 -1.97
CA LEU A 70 -4.20 -0.16 -1.79
C LEU A 70 -5.27 0.56 -2.61
N ILE A 71 -5.92 -0.16 -3.52
CA ILE A 71 -6.87 0.43 -4.47
C ILE A 71 -7.98 -0.56 -4.82
N ASP A 72 -9.12 -0.03 -5.25
CA ASP A 72 -10.20 -0.81 -5.86
C ASP A 72 -9.68 -1.68 -7.02
N PRO A 73 -9.91 -3.00 -7.03
CA PRO A 73 -9.46 -3.90 -8.08
C PRO A 73 -9.89 -3.50 -9.49
N SER A 74 -11.03 -2.83 -9.67
CA SER A 74 -11.49 -2.34 -10.98
C SER A 74 -10.61 -1.22 -11.56
N LYS A 75 -9.84 -0.52 -10.71
CA LYS A 75 -8.97 0.61 -11.09
C LYS A 75 -7.49 0.23 -11.12
N SER A 76 -7.11 -0.82 -10.38
CA SER A 76 -5.71 -1.22 -10.16
C SER A 76 -4.91 -1.40 -11.45
N GLY A 77 -5.46 -2.08 -12.46
CA GLY A 77 -4.76 -2.31 -13.73
C GLY A 77 -4.48 -1.03 -14.52
N LYS A 78 -5.33 0.00 -14.41
CA LYS A 78 -5.06 1.30 -15.05
C LYS A 78 -3.91 2.02 -14.34
N LEU A 79 -3.90 1.98 -13.00
CA LEU A 79 -2.83 2.56 -12.19
C LEU A 79 -1.49 1.88 -12.48
N VAL A 80 -1.41 0.54 -12.48
CA VAL A 80 -0.16 -0.18 -12.77
C VAL A 80 0.40 0.16 -14.16
N ARG A 81 -0.45 0.20 -15.20
CA ARG A 81 -0.01 0.64 -16.53
C ARG A 81 0.50 2.07 -16.54
N ARG A 82 -0.09 2.95 -15.73
CA ARG A 82 0.35 4.34 -15.61
C ARG A 82 1.70 4.45 -14.92
N LEU A 83 1.88 3.71 -13.82
CA LEU A 83 3.13 3.64 -13.06
C LEU A 83 4.27 3.12 -13.93
N ASN A 84 4.12 1.96 -14.58
CA ASN A 84 5.15 1.40 -15.46
C ASN A 84 5.49 2.30 -16.66
N LYS A 85 4.57 3.18 -17.09
CA LYS A 85 4.83 4.16 -18.15
C LYS A 85 5.60 5.39 -17.65
N GLU A 86 5.30 5.87 -16.45
CA GLU A 86 5.91 7.10 -15.91
C GLU A 86 7.18 6.88 -15.12
N LEU A 87 7.32 5.71 -14.51
CA LEU A 87 8.43 5.33 -13.64
C LEU A 87 9.06 4.06 -14.20
N PRO A 88 9.78 4.14 -15.35
CA PRO A 88 10.31 2.98 -16.05
C PRO A 88 11.38 2.21 -15.24
N ASP A 89 12.01 2.88 -14.27
CA ASP A 89 12.99 2.27 -13.36
C ASP A 89 12.34 1.53 -12.18
N CYS A 90 11.00 1.57 -12.08
CA CYS A 90 10.22 0.85 -11.08
C CYS A 90 9.41 -0.28 -11.73
N GLU A 91 9.48 -1.48 -11.16
CA GLU A 91 8.60 -2.58 -11.53
C GLU A 91 7.30 -2.50 -10.71
N SER A 92 6.18 -2.20 -11.38
CA SER A 92 4.86 -2.14 -10.75
C SER A 92 4.02 -3.34 -11.15
N GLU A 93 3.54 -4.09 -10.17
CA GLU A 93 2.73 -5.29 -10.36
C GLU A 93 1.39 -5.24 -9.60
N LEU A 94 0.44 -6.05 -10.06
CA LEU A 94 -0.79 -6.31 -9.35
C LEU A 94 -0.64 -7.55 -8.49
N ILE A 95 -0.84 -7.39 -7.18
CA ILE A 95 -0.87 -8.50 -6.23
C ILE A 95 -2.22 -8.56 -5.52
N SER A 96 -2.55 -9.74 -5.00
CA SER A 96 -3.74 -9.96 -4.18
C SER A 96 -3.34 -10.46 -2.80
N VAL A 97 -4.20 -10.22 -1.80
CA VAL A 97 -3.94 -10.65 -0.43
C VAL A 97 -3.88 -12.16 -0.36
N ASN A 98 -2.73 -12.70 0.09
CA ASN A 98 -2.61 -14.12 0.40
C ASN A 98 -3.48 -14.47 1.61
N LYS A 99 -4.36 -15.46 1.46
CA LYS A 99 -5.33 -15.89 2.49
C LYS A 99 -5.01 -17.26 3.10
N SER A 100 -4.02 -17.98 2.57
CA SER A 100 -3.68 -19.34 2.99
C SER A 100 -2.53 -19.39 3.98
N GLY A 101 -1.71 -18.36 4.05
CA GLY A 101 -0.44 -18.41 4.78
C GLY A 101 0.53 -19.41 4.16
N ILE A 102 1.36 -20.02 4.99
CA ILE A 102 2.34 -21.04 4.58
C ILE A 102 1.60 -22.37 4.33
N ILE A 103 1.86 -22.97 3.17
CA ILE A 103 1.37 -24.31 2.80
C ILE A 103 2.58 -25.24 2.77
N VAL A 104 2.48 -26.38 3.44
CA VAL A 104 3.53 -27.42 3.45
C VAL A 104 3.04 -28.58 2.60
N GLU A 105 3.80 -28.91 1.55
CA GLU A 105 3.50 -30.01 0.63
C GLU A 105 4.72 -30.93 0.51
N LYS A 106 4.49 -32.25 0.57
CA LYS A 106 5.54 -33.25 0.37
C LYS A 106 5.70 -33.46 -1.15
N VAL A 107 6.78 -32.92 -1.71
CA VAL A 107 7.00 -32.92 -3.17
C VAL A 107 7.56 -34.27 -3.68
N TYR A 108 8.18 -35.07 -2.80
CA TYR A 108 8.70 -36.42 -3.07
C TYR A 108 8.67 -37.28 -1.80
N GLU A 109 8.57 -38.61 -1.93
CA GLU A 109 8.59 -39.54 -0.80
C GLU A 109 9.92 -39.67 -0.06
#